data_AF-A0A8R1IKK5-F1
#
_entry.id   AF-A0A8R1IKK5-F1
#
_cell.length_a   1.000
_cell.length_b   1.000
_cell.length_c   1.000
_cell.angle_alpha   90.00
_cell.angle_beta   90.00
_cell.angle_gamma   90.00
#
_symmetry.space_group_name_H-M   'P 1'
#
loop_
_entity.id
_entity.type
_entity.pdbx_description
1 polymer ?
#
loop_
_entity_poly.entity_id
_entity_poly.type
_entity_poly.pdbx_seq_one_letter_code
_entity_poly.pdbx_strand_id
1 'polypeptide(L)'
;MKTTSDIEEFKKLLDEKFIILAPFCGGVDCEEDIKKATTREDGDGAQMGAKTLCIPLEQPKQELPSKCLYPSCTEAAKFFALFGRSY
;
A
#
# COMPACT_ATOMS: atom_id res chain seq x y z
N MET A 1 -2.37 -6.14 -11.61
CA MET A 1 -2.45 -6.33 -10.15
C MET A 1 -1.23 -7.12 -9.72
N LYS A 2 -0.49 -6.63 -8.73
CA LYS A 2 0.69 -7.29 -8.16
C LYS A 2 0.50 -7.43 -6.65
N THR A 3 1.08 -8.44 -6.03
CA THR A 3 1.00 -8.63 -4.58
C THR A 3 2.40 -8.46 -4.00
N THR A 4 2.54 -7.64 -2.96
CA THR A 4 3.81 -7.51 -2.23
C THR A 4 3.56 -7.20 -0.75
N SER A 5 4.48 -7.65 0.09
CA SER A 5 4.53 -7.34 1.52
C SER A 5 5.74 -6.47 1.88
N ASP A 6 6.52 -6.04 0.88
CA ASP A 6 7.72 -5.24 1.07
C ASP A 6 7.51 -3.81 0.56
N ILE A 7 7.89 -2.82 1.37
CA ILE A 7 7.64 -1.41 1.07
C ILE A 7 8.55 -0.88 -0.07
N GLU A 8 9.74 -1.43 -0.27
CA GLU A 8 10.62 -1.01 -1.36
C GLU A 8 10.12 -1.53 -2.70
N GLU A 9 9.73 -2.81 -2.75
CA GLU A 9 9.08 -3.39 -3.92
C GLU A 9 7.76 -2.67 -4.22
N PHE A 10 6.98 -2.35 -3.18
CA PHE A 10 5.75 -1.58 -3.30
C PHE A 10 5.97 -0.24 -3.99
N LYS A 11 7.00 0.52 -3.60
CA LYS A 11 7.36 1.79 -4.24
C LYS A 11 7.69 1.61 -5.73
N LYS A 12 8.48 0.59 -6.08
CA LYS A 12 8.81 0.29 -7.48
C LYS A 12 7.57 0.01 -8.31
N LEU A 13 6.70 -0.86 -7.81
CA LEU A 13 5.46 -1.24 -8.50
C LEU A 13 4.49 -0.06 -8.67
N LEU A 14 4.47 0.88 -7.72
CA LEU A 14 3.67 2.11 -7.83
C LEU A 14 4.18 3.00 -8.96
N ASP A 15 5.50 3.13 -9.10
CA ASP A 15 6.12 3.90 -10.19
C ASP A 15 5.92 3.25 -11.56
N GLU A 16 5.82 1.93 -11.61
CA GLU A 16 5.39 1.18 -12.80
C GLU A 16 3.86 1.26 -13.04
N LYS A 17 3.13 2.08 -12.26
CA LYS A 17 1.69 2.31 -12.38
C LYS A 17 0.83 1.05 -12.17
N PHE A 18 1.33 0.08 -11.38
CA PHE A 18 0.53 -1.08 -11.00
C PHE A 18 -0.40 -0.77 -9.83
N ILE A 19 -1.57 -1.44 -9.82
CA ILE A 19 -2.38 -1.62 -8.62
C ILE A 19 -1.79 -2.77 -7.81
N ILE A 20 -1.59 -2.54 -6.53
CA ILE A 20 -0.85 -3.44 -5.65
C ILE A 20 -1.76 -3.92 -4.53
N LEU A 21 -1.80 -5.24 -4.32
CA LEU A 21 -2.44 -5.86 -3.18
C LEU A 21 -1.38 -6.07 -2.09
N ALA A 22 -1.57 -5.47 -0.93
CA ALA A 22 -0.61 -5.53 0.15
C ALA A 22 -1.29 -5.75 1.51
N PRO A 23 -0.62 -6.42 2.46
CA PRO A 23 -1.14 -6.62 3.80
C PRO A 23 -1.24 -5.29 4.55
N PHE A 24 -2.40 -5.02 5.15
CA PHE A 24 -2.67 -3.74 5.79
C PHE A 24 -3.38 -3.93 7.14
N CYS A 25 -3.05 -3.08 8.11
CA CYS A 25 -3.63 -3.13 9.46
C CYS A 25 -5.00 -2.44 9.56
N GLY A 26 -5.37 -1.64 8.56
CA GLY A 26 -6.60 -0.85 8.54
C GLY A 26 -6.54 0.46 9.34
N GLY A 27 -5.39 0.82 9.90
CA GLY A 27 -5.19 2.05 10.64
C GLY A 27 -5.03 3.26 9.73
N VAL A 28 -5.72 4.35 10.03
CA VAL A 28 -5.66 5.61 9.26
C VAL A 28 -4.25 6.22 9.31
N ASP A 29 -3.58 6.15 10.46
CA ASP A 29 -2.20 6.64 10.62
C ASP A 29 -1.24 5.92 9.67
N CYS A 30 -1.39 4.61 9.54
CA CYS A 30 -0.58 3.78 8.66
C CYS A 30 -0.82 4.11 7.17
N GLU A 31 -2.06 4.39 6.79
CA GLU A 31 -2.37 4.87 5.44
C GLU A 31 -1.67 6.20 5.13
N GLU A 32 -1.72 7.15 6.06
CA GLU A 32 -1.07 8.44 5.92
C GLU A 32 0.46 8.32 5.88
N ASP A 33 1.05 7.42 6.66
CA ASP A 33 2.48 7.11 6.61
C ASP A 33 2.88 6.48 5.27
N ILE A 34 2.11 5.50 4.77
CA ILE A 34 2.34 4.89 3.46
C ILE A 34 2.25 5.96 2.38
N LYS A 35 1.23 6.81 2.41
CA LYS A 35 1.05 7.90 1.45
C LYS A 35 2.24 8.86 1.48
N LYS A 36 2.68 9.31 2.66
CA LYS A 36 3.86 10.18 2.80
C LYS A 36 5.13 9.50 2.29
N ALA A 37 5.37 8.25 2.68
CA ALA A 37 6.56 7.49 2.30
C ALA A 37 6.61 7.14 0.80
N THR A 38 5.46 7.12 0.13
CA THR A 38 5.32 6.85 -1.32
C THR A 38 5.03 8.08 -2.14
N THR A 39 4.91 9.25 -1.49
CA THR A 39 4.80 10.53 -2.18
C THR A 39 6.11 10.83 -2.87
N ARG A 40 6.04 11.06 -4.18
CA ARG A 40 7.14 11.58 -4.98
C ARG A 40 6.72 12.96 -5.49
N GLU A 41 7.67 13.88 -5.52
CA GLU A 41 7.52 15.11 -6.30
C GLU A 41 7.75 14.74 -7.77
N ASP A 42 6.66 14.52 -8.49
CA ASP A 42 6.71 14.58 -9.94
C ASP A 42 6.88 16.06 -10.32
N GLY A 43 7.79 16.36 -11.25
CA GLY A 43 8.25 17.72 -11.59
C GLY A 43 7.16 18.69 -12.09
N ASP A 44 5.91 18.25 -12.12
CA ASP A 44 4.71 19.03 -12.43
C ASP A 44 4.00 19.58 -11.16
N GLY A 45 4.57 19.36 -9.96
CA GLY A 45 4.03 19.85 -8.69
C GLY A 45 2.88 19.01 -8.12
N ALA A 46 2.52 17.90 -8.76
CA ALA A 46 1.52 16.97 -8.26
C ALA A 46 2.15 15.93 -7.30
N GLN A 47 1.87 16.05 -6.01
CA GLN A 47 2.26 15.04 -5.01
C GLN A 47 1.31 13.84 -5.06
N MET A 48 1.73 12.74 -5.71
CA MET A 48 0.92 11.53 -5.84
C MET A 48 1.48 10.36 -5.00
N GLY A 49 1.16 10.38 -3.71
CA GLY A 49 1.33 9.22 -2.84
C GLY A 49 0.30 8.12 -3.12
N ALA A 50 0.63 6.88 -2.77
CA ALA A 50 -0.33 5.80 -2.85
C ALA A 50 -1.48 6.00 -1.85
N LYS A 51 -2.69 5.66 -2.29
CA LYS A 51 -3.89 5.63 -1.45
C LYS A 51 -4.44 4.22 -1.42
N THR A 52 -5.13 3.89 -0.33
CA THR A 52 -5.95 2.68 -0.27
C THR A 52 -7.17 2.89 -1.18
N LEU A 53 -7.34 2.01 -2.17
CA LEU A 53 -8.45 2.05 -3.11
C LEU A 53 -9.67 1.34 -2.53
N CYS A 54 -9.47 0.09 -2.10
CA CYS A 54 -10.50 -0.69 -1.43
C CYS A 54 -9.89 -1.90 -0.73
N ILE A 55 -10.68 -2.50 0.16
CA ILE A 55 -10.41 -3.80 0.75
C ILE A 55 -11.31 -4.80 0.00
N PRO A 56 -10.76 -5.74 -0.76
CA PRO A 56 -11.55 -6.74 -1.46
C PRO A 56 -12.44 -7.52 -0.49
N LEU A 57 -13.72 -7.68 -0.82
CA LEU A 57 -14.64 -8.53 -0.05
C LEU A 57 -14.18 -9.99 -0.10
N GLU A 58 -13.70 -10.45 -1.26
CA GLU A 58 -13.06 -11.75 -1.42
C GLU A 58 -11.54 -11.58 -1.24
N GLN A 59 -11.07 -11.95 -0.04
CA GLN A 59 -9.65 -11.94 0.28
C GLN A 59 -8.92 -13.09 -0.45
N PRO A 60 -7.65 -12.90 -0.83
CA PRO A 60 -6.88 -13.98 -1.45
C PRO A 60 -6.79 -15.18 -0.51
N LYS A 61 -6.76 -16.40 -1.07
CA LYS A 61 -6.54 -17.64 -0.30
C LYS A 61 -5.15 -17.75 0.35
N GLN A 62 -4.28 -16.80 0.06
CA GLN A 62 -2.94 -16.72 0.65
C GLN A 62 -3.05 -16.32 2.12
N GLU A 63 -2.20 -16.92 2.95
CA GLU A 63 -2.12 -16.55 4.35
C GLU A 63 -1.73 -15.06 4.49
N LEU A 64 -2.48 -14.35 5.32
CA LEU A 64 -2.20 -12.97 5.64
C LEU A 64 -0.94 -12.92 6.52
N PRO A 65 0.12 -12.21 6.10
CA PRO A 65 1.31 -12.09 6.92
C PRO A 65 1.00 -11.37 8.22
N SER A 66 1.71 -11.71 9.29
CA SER A 66 1.50 -11.12 10.61
C SER A 66 1.88 -9.64 10.68
N LYS A 67 2.70 -9.14 9.75
CA LYS A 67 3.16 -7.75 9.70
C LYS A 67 2.42 -6.94 8.64
N CYS A 68 2.14 -5.69 8.96
CA CYS A 68 1.64 -4.70 8.01
C CYS A 68 2.70 -4.36 6.94
N LEU A 69 2.27 -3.85 5.79
CA LEU A 69 3.14 -3.37 4.71
C LEU A 69 4.16 -2.34 5.19
N TYR A 70 3.76 -1.42 6.06
CA TYR A 70 4.65 -0.36 6.52
C TYR A 70 5.52 -0.85 7.68
N PRO A 71 6.86 -0.80 7.57
CA PRO A 71 7.76 -1.45 8.53
C PRO A 71 7.73 -0.81 9.93
N SER A 72 7.37 0.47 10.04
CA SER A 72 7.19 1.15 11.33
C SER A 72 5.82 0.92 11.97
N CYS A 73 4.90 0.25 11.27
CA CYS A 73 3.61 -0.10 11.84
C CYS A 73 3.77 -1.26 12.83
N THR A 74 3.34 -1.05 14.07
CA THR A 74 3.39 -2.06 15.14
C THR A 74 2.15 -2.95 15.17
N GLU A 75 1.11 -2.61 14.42
CA GLU A 75 -0.10 -3.42 14.29
C GLU A 75 0.10 -4.60 13.33
N ALA A 76 -0.58 -5.71 13.63
CA ALA A 76 -0.66 -6.83 12.71
C ALA A 76 -1.51 -6.48 11.49
N ALA A 77 -1.18 -7.05 10.34
CA ALA A 77 -2.07 -6.95 9.18
C ALA A 77 -3.39 -7.66 9.50
N LYS A 78 -4.51 -7.02 9.14
CA LYS A 78 -5.86 -7.56 9.35
C LYS A 78 -6.49 -8.05 8.05
N PHE A 79 -6.08 -7.47 6.92
CA PHE A 79 -6.58 -7.81 5.59
C PHE A 79 -5.59 -7.39 4.51
N PHE A 80 -5.74 -7.92 3.31
CA PHE A 80 -5.11 -7.37 2.12
C PHE A 80 -5.94 -6.20 1.61
N ALA A 81 -5.28 -5.07 1.36
CA ALA A 81 -5.88 -3.89 0.78
C ALA A 81 -5.25 -3.60 -0.59
N LEU A 82 -6.05 -3.05 -1.50
CA LEU A 82 -5.57 -2.58 -2.80
C LEU A 82 -5.08 -1.15 -2.67
N PHE A 83 -3.88 -0.90 -3.17
CA PHE A 83 -3.24 0.41 -3.20
C PHE A 83 -2.92 0.82 -4.64
N GLY A 84 -2.95 2.12 -4.89
CA GLY A 84 -2.52 2.70 -6.15
C GLY A 84 -2.39 4.23 -6.07
N ARG A 85 -1.84 4.83 -7.13
CA ARG A 85 -1.87 6.28 -7.34
C ARG A 85 -3.17 6.64 -8.05
N SER A 86 -3.97 7.52 -7.45
CA SER A 86 -5.14 8.11 -8.10
C SER A 86 -4.64 9.29 -8.93
N TYR A 87 -4.67 9.15 -10.26
CA TYR A 87 -4.44 10.22 -11.21
C TYR A 87 -5.72 11.00 -11.47
#